data_AF-A0A6V7FMV5-F1
#
_entry.id   AF-A0A6V7FMV5-F1
#
_cell.length_a   1.000
_cell.length_b   1.000
_cell.length_c   1.000
_cell.angle_alpha   90.00
_cell.angle_beta   90.00
_cell.angle_gamma   90.00
#
_symmetry.space_group_name_H-M   'P 1'
#
loop_
_entity.id
_entity.type
_entity.pdbx_description
1 polymer ?
#
loop_
_entity_poly.entity_id
_entity_poly.type
_entity_poly.pdbx_seq_one_letter_code
_entity_poly.pdbx_strand_id
1 'polypeptide(L)'
;MKWVFFGSQGIIAENVQHEQCKIIKYSQLVANMIILHNVEGMSRTLAEMRKEGVELTPEILAGLSPYRTSHINRFGDYHLDLEREVAPLSYTAKVLEHAP
;
A
#
# COMPACT_ATOMS: atom_id res chain seq x y z
N MET A 1 12.09 -0.13 -0.79
CA MET A 1 11.56 0.74 -1.87
C MET A 1 12.01 0.39 -3.29
N LYS A 2 13.11 -0.34 -3.51
CA LYS A 2 13.62 -0.66 -4.88
C LYS A 2 12.57 -1.29 -5.83
N TRP A 3 11.57 -1.98 -5.26
CA TRP A 3 10.48 -2.61 -6.01
C TRP A 3 9.58 -1.64 -6.79
N VAL A 4 9.30 -0.42 -6.31
CA VAL A 4 8.47 0.54 -7.09
C VAL A 4 9.23 1.21 -8.23
N PHE A 5 10.57 1.18 -8.21
CA PHE A 5 11.38 1.70 -9.29
C PHE A 5 11.35 0.71 -10.46
N PHE A 6 10.43 0.97 -11.40
CA PHE A 6 10.12 0.19 -12.59
C PHE A 6 11.37 -0.13 -13.44
N GLY A 7 11.38 -1.28 -14.13
CA GLY A 7 12.30 -1.65 -15.22
C GLY A 7 13.80 -1.78 -14.89
N SER A 8 14.41 -0.74 -14.33
CA SER A 8 15.85 -0.63 -14.07
C SER A 8 16.22 -0.77 -12.59
N GLN A 9 15.26 -1.16 -11.73
CA GLN A 9 15.48 -1.27 -10.28
C GLN A 9 15.97 0.04 -9.63
N GLY A 10 15.62 1.18 -10.21
CA GLY A 10 16.07 2.50 -9.74
C GLY A 10 17.46 2.90 -10.23
N ILE A 11 18.00 2.21 -11.25
CA ILE A 11 19.20 2.69 -11.95
C ILE A 11 18.80 3.95 -12.74
N ILE A 12 19.41 5.05 -12.35
CA ILE A 12 19.32 6.33 -13.01
C ILE A 12 20.29 6.32 -14.19
N ALA A 13 19.76 6.22 -15.40
CA ALA A 13 20.58 6.12 -16.61
C ALA A 13 21.27 7.44 -16.99
N GLU A 14 20.71 8.58 -16.56
CA GLU A 14 21.14 9.91 -16.98
C GLU A 14 21.59 10.76 -15.78
N ASN A 15 22.74 11.44 -15.93
CA ASN A 15 23.25 12.38 -14.93
C ASN A 15 22.62 13.78 -15.09
N VAL A 16 21.29 13.83 -15.10
CA VAL A 16 20.51 15.07 -15.22
C VAL A 16 19.66 15.22 -13.97
N GLN A 17 20.07 16.09 -13.06
CA GLN A 17 19.46 16.25 -11.72
C GLN A 17 17.93 16.35 -11.74
N HIS A 18 17.36 17.06 -12.71
CA HIS A 18 15.92 17.22 -12.82
C HIS A 18 15.18 15.90 -13.11
N GLU A 19 15.71 15.05 -13.99
CA GLU A 19 15.13 13.74 -14.30
C GLU A 19 15.26 12.77 -13.12
N GLN A 20 16.37 12.83 -12.40
CA GLN A 20 16.56 12.06 -11.16
C GLN A 20 15.51 12.42 -10.10
N CYS A 21 15.23 13.72 -9.95
CA CYS A 21 14.23 14.21 -9.01
C CYS A 21 12.82 13.71 -9.35
N LYS A 22 12.45 13.66 -10.63
CA LYS A 22 11.18 13.09 -11.08
C LYS A 22 11.05 11.63 -10.68
N ILE A 23 12.06 10.81 -10.99
CA ILE A 23 12.06 9.38 -10.70
C ILE A 23 11.85 9.12 -9.20
N ILE A 24 12.55 9.86 -8.34
CA ILE A 24 12.41 9.73 -6.88
C ILE A 24 11.00 10.10 -6.43
N LYS A 25 10.48 11.25 -6.87
CA LYS A 25 9.16 11.75 -6.46
C LYS A 25 8.03 10.81 -6.91
N TYR A 26 8.06 10.36 -8.16
CA TYR A 26 7.05 9.43 -8.67
C TYR A 26 7.12 8.09 -7.94
N SER A 27 8.31 7.58 -7.66
CA SER A 27 8.46 6.31 -6.93
C SER A 27 7.95 6.40 -5.50
N GLN A 28 8.21 7.53 -4.81
CA GLN A 28 7.64 7.79 -3.49
C GLN A 28 6.11 7.87 -3.53
N LEU A 29 5.55 8.54 -4.53
CA LEU A 29 4.10 8.60 -4.72
C LEU A 29 3.50 7.20 -4.90
N VAL A 30 4.07 6.38 -5.77
CA VAL A 30 3.61 5.00 -5.98
C VAL A 30 3.73 4.16 -4.71
N ALA A 31 4.83 4.29 -3.96
CA ALA A 31 4.98 3.59 -2.68
C ALA A 31 3.90 3.98 -1.66
N ASN A 32 3.59 5.28 -1.57
CA ASN A 32 2.54 5.78 -0.69
C ASN A 32 1.15 5.29 -1.11
N MET A 33 0.86 5.22 -2.42
CA MET A 33 -0.40 4.66 -2.92
C MET A 33 -0.54 3.18 -2.59
N ILE A 34 0.54 2.39 -2.72
CA ILE A 34 0.56 0.97 -2.31
C ILE A 34 0.28 0.84 -0.81
N ILE A 35 0.94 1.66 0.01
CA ILE A 35 0.73 1.66 1.46
C ILE A 35 -0.73 1.96 1.80
N LEU A 36 -1.30 3.01 1.19
CA LEU A 36 -2.69 3.39 1.43
C LEU A 36 -3.66 2.26 1.07
N HIS A 37 -3.50 1.67 -0.12
CA HIS A 37 -4.34 0.57 -0.58
C HIS A 37 -4.26 -0.65 0.35
N ASN A 38 -3.05 -1.03 0.76
CA ASN A 38 -2.84 -2.14 1.66
C ASN A 38 -3.42 -1.87 3.05
N VAL A 39 -3.17 -0.69 3.62
CA VAL A 39 -3.64 -0.34 4.96
C VAL A 39 -5.17 -0.31 5.01
N GLU A 40 -5.83 0.19 3.96
CA GLU A 40 -7.28 0.19 3.91
C GLU A 40 -7.86 -1.23 3.90
N GLY A 41 -7.38 -2.08 2.98
CA GLY A 41 -7.84 -3.47 2.90
C GLY A 41 -7.55 -4.26 4.18
N MET A 42 -6.36 -4.07 4.76
CA MET A 42 -5.99 -4.70 6.04
C MET A 42 -6.90 -4.21 7.18
N SER A 43 -7.14 -2.90 7.29
CA SER A 43 -7.97 -2.34 8.36
C SER A 43 -9.41 -2.82 8.27
N ARG A 44 -9.97 -2.93 7.06
CA ARG A 44 -11.29 -3.51 6.81
C ARG A 44 -11.36 -4.97 7.26
N THR A 45 -10.41 -5.79 6.80
CA THR A 45 -10.33 -7.21 7.14
C THR A 45 -10.16 -7.42 8.65
N LEU A 46 -9.29 -6.65 9.30
CA LEU A 46 -9.08 -6.72 10.74
C LEU A 46 -10.34 -6.32 11.53
N ALA A 47 -11.07 -5.31 11.06
CA ALA A 47 -12.33 -4.91 11.68
C ALA A 47 -13.41 -6.00 11.57
N GLU A 48 -13.45 -6.74 10.46
CA GLU A 48 -14.33 -7.91 10.28
C GLU A 48 -13.93 -9.05 11.21
N MET A 49 -12.65 -9.42 11.27
CA MET A 49 -12.14 -10.45 12.18
C MET A 49 -12.44 -10.13 13.65
N ARG A 50 -12.34 -8.85 14.04
CA ARG A 50 -12.71 -8.41 15.39
C ARG A 50 -14.19 -8.63 15.69
N LYS A 51 -15.08 -8.37 14.71
CA LYS A 51 -16.53 -8.61 14.87
C LYS A 51 -16.85 -10.09 15.01
N GLU A 52 -16.04 -10.96 14.40
CA GLU A 52 -16.13 -12.42 14.53
C GLU A 52 -15.58 -12.95 15.86
N GLY A 53 -15.01 -12.07 16.70
CA GLY A 53 -14.51 -12.42 18.04
C GLY A 53 -13.01 -12.75 18.10
N VAL A 54 -12.25 -12.49 17.03
CA VAL A 54 -10.79 -12.64 17.05
C VAL A 54 -10.16 -11.53 17.89
N GLU A 55 -9.33 -11.91 18.87
CA GLU A 55 -8.58 -10.98 19.69
C GLU A 55 -7.39 -10.41 18.89
N LEU A 56 -7.40 -9.09 18.69
CA LEU A 56 -6.32 -8.38 18.01
C LEU A 56 -5.39 -7.73 19.05
N THR A 57 -4.14 -8.18 19.12
CA THR A 57 -3.14 -7.61 20.02
C THR A 57 -2.20 -6.63 19.28
N PRO A 58 -1.57 -5.66 19.98
CA PRO A 58 -0.60 -4.75 19.38
C PRO A 58 0.59 -5.47 18.72
N GLU A 59 1.01 -6.62 19.26
CA GLU A 59 2.13 -7.42 18.73
C GLU A 59 1.81 -8.01 17.35
N ILE A 60 0.55 -8.44 17.15
CA ILE A 60 0.08 -8.93 15.86
C ILE A 60 0.14 -7.80 14.83
N LEU A 61 -0.35 -6.61 15.20
CA LEU A 61 -0.32 -5.45 14.29
C LEU A 61 1.11 -5.00 13.98
N ALA A 62 2.03 -5.08 14.94
CA ALA A 62 3.44 -4.77 14.74
C ALA A 62 4.12 -5.72 13.73
N GLY A 63 3.63 -6.96 13.62
CA GLY A 63 4.08 -7.92 12.62
C GLY A 63 3.57 -7.64 11.19
N LEU A 64 2.54 -6.81 11.05
CA LEU A 64 1.96 -6.48 9.74
C LEU A 64 2.71 -5.31 9.10
N SER A 65 3.29 -5.55 7.93
CA SER A 65 3.88 -4.46 7.13
C SER A 65 2.83 -3.80 6.25
N PRO A 66 2.74 -2.46 6.20
CA PRO A 66 1.88 -1.74 5.27
C PRO A 66 2.37 -1.79 3.82
N TYR A 67 3.63 -2.16 3.58
CA TYR A 67 4.23 -2.20 2.25
C TYR A 67 4.42 -3.65 1.78
N ARG A 68 3.29 -4.35 1.58
CA ARG A 68 3.26 -5.69 0.97
C ARG A 68 3.05 -5.54 -0.54
N THR A 69 3.82 -6.30 -1.32
CA THR A 69 3.80 -6.21 -2.79
C THR A 69 3.53 -7.54 -3.46
N SER A 70 3.39 -8.64 -2.70
CA SER A 70 3.23 -10.00 -3.24
C SER A 70 1.91 -10.21 -3.98
N HIS A 71 0.86 -9.49 -3.57
CA HIS A 71 -0.49 -9.55 -4.17
C HIS A 71 -0.69 -8.53 -5.30
N ILE A 72 0.26 -7.62 -5.49
CA ILE A 72 0.20 -6.61 -6.54
C ILE A 72 0.82 -7.22 -7.78
N ASN A 73 0.00 -7.42 -8.81
CA ASN A 73 0.56 -7.67 -10.12
C ASN A 73 1.41 -6.45 -10.49
N ARG A 74 2.67 -6.64 -10.87
CA ARG A 74 3.58 -5.55 -11.27
C ARG A 74 3.76 -5.48 -12.79
N PHE A 75 3.62 -6.62 -13.45
CA PHE A 75 3.83 -6.80 -14.88
C PHE A 75 2.68 -7.59 -15.46
N GLY A 76 2.13 -7.13 -16.59
CA GLY A 76 1.07 -7.84 -17.30
C GLY A 76 -0.05 -6.90 -17.70
N ASP A 77 -1.10 -7.50 -18.24
CA ASP A 77 -2.23 -6.77 -18.79
C ASP A 77 -3.26 -6.46 -17.71
N TYR A 78 -3.63 -5.18 -17.61
CA TYR A 78 -4.71 -4.73 -16.74
C TYR A 78 -5.93 -4.41 -17.60
N HIS A 79 -7.03 -5.09 -17.31
CA HIS A 79 -8.34 -4.66 -17.78
C HIS A 79 -8.90 -3.65 -16.78
N LEU A 80 -9.01 -2.40 -17.21
CA LEU A 80 -9.58 -1.33 -16.40
C LEU A 80 -11.09 -1.34 -16.58
N ASP A 81 -11.79 -1.73 -15.52
CA ASP A 81 -13.22 -1.56 -15.42
C ASP A 81 -13.51 -0.18 -14.80
N LEU A 82 -14.01 0.75 -15.61
CA LEU A 82 -14.34 2.11 -15.20
C LEU A 82 -15.74 2.22 -14.57
N GLU A 83 -16.58 1.20 -14.72
CA GLU A 83 -17.92 1.14 -14.14
C GLU A 83 -17.90 0.51 -12.73
N ARG A 84 -16.77 -0.08 -12.34
CA ARG A 84 -16.58 -0.68 -11.02
C ARG A 84 -16.78 0.35 -9.91
N GLU A 85 -17.82 0.15 -9.10
CA GLU A 85 -18.00 0.92 -7.88
C GLU A 85 -16.89 0.62 -6.86
N VAL A 86 -16.28 1.68 -6.33
CA VAL A 86 -15.25 1.60 -5.30
C VAL A 86 -15.85 2.07 -3.98
N ALA A 87 -15.81 1.20 -2.97
CA ALA A 87 -16.25 1.57 -1.64
C ALA A 87 -15.43 2.76 -1.09
N PRO A 88 -16.06 3.76 -0.45
CA PRO A 88 -15.35 4.92 0.06
C PRO A 88 -14.34 4.54 1.14
N LEU A 89 -13.22 5.27 1.17
CA LEU A 89 -12.18 5.11 2.20
C LEU A 89 -12.71 5.58 3.56
N SER A 90 -12.53 4.75 4.58
CA SER A 90 -12.82 5.14 5.97
C SER A 90 -11.56 5.69 6.64
N TYR A 91 -11.50 7.01 6.81
CA TYR A 91 -10.34 7.69 7.41
C TYR A 91 -10.34 7.65 8.94
N THR A 92 -11.43 7.22 9.57
CA THR A 92 -11.61 7.22 11.03
C THR A 92 -11.69 5.82 11.64
N ALA A 93 -11.57 4.76 10.82
CA ALA A 93 -11.61 3.39 11.29
C ALA A 93 -10.43 3.09 12.23
N LYS A 94 -10.73 2.89 13.52
CA LYS A 94 -9.76 2.44 14.53
C LYS A 94 -9.76 0.93 14.60
N VAL A 95 -8.59 0.31 14.41
CA VAL A 95 -8.41 -1.14 14.57
C VAL A 95 -8.25 -1.50 16.07
N LEU A 96 -7.59 -0.62 16.83
CA LEU A 96 -7.48 -0.70 18.29
C LEU A 96 -8.03 0.58 18.93
N GLU A 97 -8.77 0.41 20.03
CA GLU A 97 -9.30 1.51 20.85
C GLU A 97 -8.21 2.20 21.68
N HIS A 98 -7.18 1.43 22.10
CA HIS A 98 -6.06 1.89 22.92
C HIS A 98 -4.75 1.46 22.27
N ALA A 99 -3.87 2.44 22.00
CA ALA A 99 -2.46 2.18 21.76
C ALA A 99 -1.76 2.04 23.13
N PRO A 100 -0.73 1.18 23.26
CA PRO A 100 0.12 1.20 24.44
C PRO A 100 0.83 2.54 24.65
#